data_AF-T1C1K8-F1
#
_entry.id   AF-T1C1K8-F1
#
_cell.length_a   1.000
_cell.length_b   1.000
_cell.length_c   1.000
_cell.angle_alpha   90.00
_cell.angle_beta   90.00
_cell.angle_gamma   90.00
#
_symmetry.space_group_name_H-M   'P 1'
#
loop_
_entity.id
_entity.type
_entity.pdbx_description
1 polymer ?
#
loop_
_entity_poly.entity_id
_entity_poly.type
_entity_poly.pdbx_seq_one_letter_code
_entity_poly.pdbx_strand_id
1 'polypeptide(L)'
;MAAASIYAHVGDSRAYLWRNGQLTQLTEDHVWPHPELTNVLSRAVGLDEHFKLDHLEGEIQSGDRILLATDGTWSALSKAQIEN
;
A
#
# COMPACT_ATOMS: atom_id res chain seq x y z
N MET A 1 7.88 22.16 6.62
CA MET A 1 6.43 22.24 6.89
C MET A 1 5.82 20.87 6.67
N ALA A 2 4.85 20.50 7.49
CA ALA A 2 4.04 19.30 7.29
C ALA A 2 2.74 19.68 6.55
N ALA A 3 2.25 18.80 5.69
CA ALA A 3 0.98 18.91 4.98
C ALA A 3 0.14 17.66 5.28
N ALA A 4 -1.18 17.82 5.36
CA ALA A 4 -2.09 16.69 5.51
C ALA A 4 -2.10 15.84 4.23
N SER A 5 -2.25 14.53 4.39
CA SER A 5 -2.45 13.58 3.29
C SER A 5 -3.56 12.61 3.64
N ILE A 6 -4.28 12.18 2.60
CA ILE A 6 -5.32 11.16 2.68
C ILE A 6 -5.02 10.15 1.58
N TYR A 7 -5.08 8.87 1.93
CA TYR A 7 -4.97 7.78 0.98
C TYR A 7 -6.09 6.78 1.21
N ALA A 8 -6.60 6.23 0.11
CA ALA A 8 -7.69 5.27 0.09
C ALA A 8 -7.26 4.01 -0.66
N HIS A 9 -7.59 2.84 -0.13
CA HIS A 9 -7.01 1.57 -0.55
C HIS A 9 -8.04 0.43 -0.56
N VAL A 10 -7.97 -0.37 -1.61
CA VAL A 10 -8.68 -1.65 -1.77
C VAL A 10 -7.87 -2.54 -2.71
N GLY A 11 -7.80 -3.84 -2.42
CA GLY A 11 -6.94 -4.80 -3.12
C GLY A 11 -5.57 -4.97 -2.48
N ASP A 12 -4.58 -5.34 -3.28
CA ASP A 12 -3.21 -5.70 -2.89
C ASP A 12 -2.13 -4.80 -3.54
N SER A 13 -2.54 -3.73 -4.23
CA SER A 13 -1.62 -2.65 -4.54
C SER A 13 -1.20 -1.95 -3.25
N ARG A 14 0.06 -1.55 -3.15
CA ARG A 14 0.62 -1.01 -1.92
C ARG A 14 1.04 0.43 -2.04
N ALA A 15 0.82 1.20 -0.98
CA ALA A 15 1.41 2.52 -0.81
C ALA A 15 2.54 2.46 0.23
N TYR A 16 3.63 3.17 -0.05
CA TYR A 16 4.78 3.29 0.84
C TYR A 16 5.15 4.76 1.07
N LEU A 17 5.54 5.08 2.29
CA LEU A 17 6.23 6.33 2.64
C LEU A 17 7.72 6.07 2.77
N TRP A 18 8.51 6.79 1.98
CA TRP A 18 9.95 6.90 2.16
C TRP A 18 10.26 8.18 2.93
N ARG A 19 10.78 8.03 4.15
CA ARG A 19 11.18 9.15 5.01
C ARG A 19 12.48 8.79 5.71
N ASN A 20 13.47 9.69 5.66
CA ASN A 20 14.75 9.55 6.36
C ASN A 20 15.49 8.22 6.09
N GLY A 21 15.45 7.71 4.85
CA GLY A 21 16.12 6.47 4.50
C GLY A 21 15.35 5.19 4.87
N GLN A 22 14.09 5.31 5.27
CA GLN A 22 13.25 4.18 5.66
C GLN A 22 12.00 4.12 4.81
N LEU A 23 11.74 2.94 4.23
CA LEU A 23 10.48 2.64 3.56
C LEU A 23 9.48 2.02 4.55
N THR A 24 8.31 2.64 4.70
CA THR A 24 7.21 2.16 5.54
C THR A 24 5.99 1.90 4.66
N GLN A 25 5.46 0.68 4.71
CA GLN A 25 4.20 0.35 4.04
C GLN A 25 3.03 1.01 4.80
N LEU A 26 2.14 1.66 4.06
CA LEU A 26 0.99 2.39 4.60
C LEU A 26 -0.33 1.61 4.47
N THR A 27 -0.36 0.62 3.59
CA THR A 27 -1.56 -0.19 3.25
C THR A 27 -1.44 -1.61 3.79
N GLU A 28 -2.56 -2.26 4.03
CA GLU A 28 -2.63 -3.70 4.29
C GLU A 28 -3.20 -4.42 3.07
N ASP A 29 -2.67 -5.60 2.74
CA ASP A 29 -3.11 -6.33 1.55
C ASP A 29 -4.47 -7.00 1.81
N HIS A 30 -5.44 -6.74 0.95
CA HIS A 30 -6.74 -7.37 1.01
C HIS A 30 -6.75 -8.71 0.28
N VAL A 31 -6.06 -9.68 0.87
CA VAL A 31 -5.98 -11.06 0.37
C VAL A 31 -6.56 -12.03 1.39
N TRP A 32 -6.71 -13.30 1.02
CA TRP A 32 -7.15 -14.33 1.98
C TRP A 32 -6.00 -14.70 2.93
N PRO A 33 -6.25 -14.82 4.25
CA PRO A 33 -5.22 -15.17 5.24
C PRO A 33 -4.94 -16.68 5.24
N HIS A 34 -4.57 -17.22 4.09
CA HIS A 34 -4.19 -18.62 3.90
C HIS A 34 -2.94 -18.70 3.01
N PRO A 35 -1.91 -19.52 3.36
CA PRO A 35 -0.65 -19.56 2.62
C PRO A 35 -0.79 -19.84 1.12
N GLU A 36 -1.83 -20.59 0.73
CA GLU A 36 -2.09 -20.95 -0.67
C GLU A 36 -2.94 -19.91 -1.42
N LEU A 37 -3.48 -18.90 -0.74
CA LEU A 37 -4.43 -17.93 -1.29
C LEU A 37 -3.93 -16.48 -1.21
N THR A 38 -2.61 -16.28 -1.01
CA THR A 38 -2.01 -14.94 -0.87
C THR A 38 -2.14 -14.07 -2.11
N ASN A 39 -2.46 -14.64 -3.27
CA ASN A 39 -2.69 -13.91 -4.53
C ASN A 39 -4.18 -13.81 -4.87
N VAL A 40 -5.06 -14.23 -3.97
CA VAL A 40 -6.51 -14.15 -4.16
C VAL A 40 -7.02 -12.96 -3.38
N LEU A 41 -7.55 -11.97 -4.10
CA LEU A 41 -8.15 -10.78 -3.49
C LEU A 41 -9.38 -11.16 -2.68
N SER A 42 -9.42 -10.72 -1.43
CA SER A 42 -10.60 -10.79 -0.56
C SER A 42 -11.48 -9.55 -0.69
N ARG A 43 -10.93 -8.43 -1.21
CA ARG A 43 -11.66 -7.20 -1.54
C ARG A 43 -11.11 -6.57 -2.80
N ALA A 44 -11.99 -6.16 -3.71
CA ALA A 44 -11.65 -5.37 -4.88
C ALA A 44 -12.85 -4.54 -5.34
N VAL A 45 -12.60 -3.49 -6.11
CA VAL A 45 -13.68 -2.76 -6.80
C VAL A 45 -14.43 -3.74 -7.71
N GLY A 46 -15.75 -3.86 -7.53
CA GLY A 46 -16.59 -4.74 -8.33
C GLY A 46 -16.64 -6.21 -7.87
N LEU A 47 -15.98 -6.55 -6.75
CA LEU A 47 -16.02 -7.91 -6.18
C LEU A 47 -17.21 -8.11 -5.23
N ASP A 48 -17.53 -7.09 -4.41
CA ASP A 48 -18.59 -7.15 -3.40
C ASP A 48 -19.71 -6.14 -3.71
N GLU A 49 -20.96 -6.49 -3.34
CA GLU A 49 -22.10 -5.56 -3.40
C GLU A 49 -21.91 -4.35 -2.47
N HIS A 50 -21.29 -4.57 -1.31
CA HIS A 50 -20.98 -3.54 -0.33
C HIS A 50 -19.50 -3.17 -0.42
N PHE A 51 -19.23 -2.06 -1.11
CA PHE A 51 -17.86 -1.57 -1.27
C PHE A 51 -17.27 -1.14 0.07
N LYS A 52 -16.22 -1.84 0.51
CA LYS A 52 -15.41 -1.47 1.66
C LYS A 52 -14.11 -0.85 1.17
N LEU A 53 -13.80 0.35 1.65
CA LEU A 53 -12.58 1.08 1.34
C LEU A 53 -11.84 1.40 2.63
N ASP A 54 -10.56 1.08 2.67
CA ASP A 54 -9.70 1.52 3.75
C ASP A 54 -9.26 2.94 3.45
N HIS A 55 -9.28 3.82 4.45
CA HIS A 55 -8.74 5.16 4.35
C HIS A 55 -7.81 5.41 5.52
N LEU A 56 -6.70 6.08 5.24
CA LEU A 56 -5.77 6.54 6.24
C LEU A 56 -5.47 8.01 6.00
N GLU A 57 -5.40 8.73 7.12
CA GLU A 57 -4.93 10.10 7.16
C GLU A 57 -3.50 10.12 7.70
N GLY A 58 -2.68 11.02 7.20
CA GLY A 58 -1.32 11.18 7.66
C GLY A 58 -0.77 12.57 7.42
N GLU A 59 0.49 12.74 7.79
CA GLU A 59 1.25 13.96 7.53
C GLU A 59 2.41 13.65 6.59
N ILE A 60 2.59 14.51 5.60
CA ILE A 60 3.74 14.51 4.69
C ILE A 60 4.64 15.70 5.04
N GLN A 61 5.94 15.46 5.06
CA GLN A 61 6.97 16.43 5.35
C GLN A 61 7.82 16.67 4.10
N SER A 62 8.50 17.82 4.05
CA SER A 62 9.45 18.12 2.97
C SER A 62 10.53 17.04 2.89
N GLY A 63 10.74 16.47 1.69
CA GLY A 63 11.72 15.42 1.46
C GLY A 63 11.15 13.99 1.48
N ASP A 64 9.92 13.82 1.95
CA ASP A 64 9.21 12.55 1.82
C ASP A 64 8.97 12.18 0.37
N ARG A 65 8.93 10.88 0.10
CA ARG A 65 8.48 10.33 -1.18
C ARG A 65 7.40 9.31 -0.94
N ILE A 66 6.35 9.35 -1.75
CA ILE A 66 5.30 8.33 -1.77
C ILE A 66 5.53 7.43 -2.98
N LEU A 67 5.51 6.13 -2.74
CA LEU A 67 5.54 5.12 -3.79
C LEU A 67 4.20 4.38 -3.80
N LEU A 68 3.58 4.31 -4.97
CA LEU A 68 2.45 3.42 -5.24
C LEU A 68 2.97 2.29 -6.13
N ALA A 69 2.75 1.05 -5.72
CA ALA A 69 3.26 -0.13 -6.41
C ALA A 69 2.18 -1.20 -6.52
N THR A 70 2.03 -1.81 -7.70
CA THR A 70 1.21 -3.01 -7.89
C THR A 70 1.99 -4.27 -7.53
N ASP A 71 1.29 -5.39 -7.41
CA ASP A 71 1.85 -6.73 -7.17
C ASP A 71 2.95 -7.10 -8.16
N GLY A 72 2.83 -6.74 -9.43
CA GLY A 72 3.87 -6.92 -10.45
C GLY A 72 5.19 -6.19 -10.15
N THR A 73 5.19 -5.23 -9.22
CA THR A 73 6.40 -4.51 -8.78
C THR A 73 6.87 -4.97 -7.41
N TRP A 74 6.01 -4.91 -6.39
CA TRP A 74 6.43 -5.18 -5.00
C TRP A 74 6.70 -6.66 -4.72
N SER A 75 6.16 -7.58 -5.52
CA SER A 75 6.46 -9.01 -5.40
C SER A 75 7.83 -9.39 -5.95
N ALA A 76 8.33 -8.63 -6.94
CA ALA A 76 9.60 -8.90 -7.61
C ALA A 76 10.80 -8.20 -6.96
N LEU A 77 10.55 -7.14 -6.18
CA LEU A 77 11.59 -6.33 -5.55
C LEU A 77 11.59 -6.53 -4.03
N SER A 78 12.77 -6.85 -3.49
CA SER A 78 12.98 -6.80 -2.04
C SER A 78 12.89 -5.35 -1.54
N LYS A 79 12.58 -5.17 -0.25
CA LYS A 79 12.57 -3.85 0.39
C LYS A 79 13.86 -3.07 0.07
N ALA A 80 15.02 -3.70 0.23
CA ALA A 80 16.32 -3.08 -0.06
C ALA A 80 16.50 -2.61 -1.51
N GLN A 81 15.81 -3.22 -2.48
CA GLN A 81 15.84 -2.79 -3.88
C GLN A 81 14.89 -1.62 -4.15
N ILE A 82 13.88 -1.40 -3.31
CA ILE A 82 12.99 -0.23 -3.39
C ILE A 82 13.61 0.98 -2.67
N GLU A 83 14.47 0.74 -1.68
CA GLU A 83 15.14 1.77 -0.87
C GLU A 83 16.34 2.45 -1.58
N ASN A 84 16.87 1.87 -2.66
CA ASN A 84 18.05 2.35 -3.40
C ASN A 84 17.70 2.77 -4.83
#